data_AF-F9HHK9-F1
#
_entry.id   AF-F9HHK9-F1
#
_cell.length_a   1.000
_cell.length_b   1.000
_cell.length_c   1.000
_cell.angle_alpha   90.00
_cell.angle_beta   90.00
_cell.angle_gamma   90.00
#
_symmetry.space_group_name_H-M   'P 1'
#
loop_
_entity.id
_entity.type
_entity.pdbx_description
1 polymer ?
#
loop_
_entity_poly.entity_id
_entity_poly.type
_entity_poly.pdbx_seq_one_letter_code
_entity_poly.pdbx_strand_id
1 'polypeptide(L)'
;MKILFVAAEGAPFSKTGGLGDVIGALPKSLVKHGHEVGVILPYYDMTDAKFGDKVEDLFYFEVSVGWRRQYVGVKRLVLNGVSFYFIDNQYYFFRGHVYGDFDDGERFAYFQLAAVELMERIDFIPDVLHVHDYHTAMIPFLVKEKYHWIQAYQNIKTVLTIHNLEFQGQFPDSMLWELFGVGYERYADGTLRWNDCLNWMKAGILYADRVTTVSPSYAGEIRTPEFGCHLDQILRMESGKLVGIVNGIDTDIYNPETDPLLAHHFDKSDLSGKLENKRALQERVGLPVRDDVPVVGIVSRLTRQKGFDLVVEELHNLLQEDVQIILLGTGDPAFEQAFAWFGHAYPDKLSANILFDVTLAQEIYAASDIFLMPSRFEPCGLSQMMAMRYGTLPLVHEVGGLRDTVEPYNVYTGQGTGFSFNNFSGYWLTWTFKEALKLYADDKEVWKSLQEQAMEKDFSWDTASKAYSDLYQSLL
;
A
#
# COMPACT_ATOMS: atom_id res chain seq x y z
N MET A 1 2.58 -13.90 -21.47
CA MET A 1 3.03 -14.70 -20.32
C MET A 1 1.84 -14.99 -19.42
N LYS A 2 1.87 -16.14 -18.74
CA LYS A 2 0.96 -16.52 -17.67
C LYS A 2 1.53 -16.04 -16.34
N ILE A 3 0.81 -15.15 -15.66
CA ILE A 3 1.24 -14.59 -14.38
C ILE A 3 0.21 -15.00 -13.32
N LEU A 4 0.68 -15.62 -12.25
CA LEU A 4 -0.16 -16.02 -11.12
C LEU A 4 0.24 -15.24 -9.88
N PHE A 5 -0.67 -14.42 -9.39
CA PHE A 5 -0.52 -13.71 -8.13
C PHE A 5 -1.00 -14.57 -6.97
N VAL A 6 -0.32 -14.52 -5.84
CA VAL A 6 -0.80 -15.10 -4.57
C VAL A 6 -0.66 -14.04 -3.49
N ALA A 7 -1.77 -13.70 -2.85
CA ALA A 7 -1.80 -12.68 -1.80
C ALA A 7 -2.84 -13.04 -0.73
N ALA A 8 -2.70 -12.45 0.46
CA ALA A 8 -3.66 -12.64 1.53
C ALA A 8 -4.89 -11.72 1.43
N GLU A 9 -4.83 -10.65 0.63
CA GLU A 9 -5.94 -9.73 0.38
C GLU A 9 -5.90 -9.17 -1.05
N GLY A 10 -7.04 -8.67 -1.54
CA GLY A 10 -7.18 -8.06 -2.85
C GLY A 10 -8.52 -7.35 -3.03
N ALA A 11 -8.49 -6.06 -3.37
CA ALA A 11 -9.69 -5.30 -3.68
C ALA A 11 -10.34 -5.82 -4.99
N PRO A 12 -11.68 -5.80 -5.11
CA PRO A 12 -12.68 -5.30 -4.16
C PRO A 12 -13.14 -6.33 -3.11
N PHE A 13 -12.49 -7.49 -3.02
CA PHE A 13 -12.95 -8.64 -2.21
C PHE A 13 -12.65 -8.46 -0.72
N SER A 14 -11.36 -8.40 -0.38
CA SER A 14 -10.87 -8.17 0.98
C SER A 14 -9.71 -7.17 0.92
N LYS A 15 -9.71 -6.18 1.82
CA LYS A 15 -8.69 -5.13 1.84
C LYS A 15 -8.52 -4.59 3.26
N THR A 16 -7.28 -4.56 3.73
CA THR A 16 -6.89 -3.86 4.96
C THR A 16 -5.88 -2.74 4.72
N GLY A 17 -5.08 -2.82 3.65
CA GLY A 17 -4.06 -1.82 3.35
C GLY A 17 -3.71 -1.71 1.87
N GLY A 18 -2.49 -1.22 1.59
CA GLY A 18 -2.00 -0.97 0.24
C GLY A 18 -1.75 -2.25 -0.58
N LEU A 19 -1.52 -3.38 0.08
CA LEU A 19 -1.43 -4.69 -0.59
C LEU A 19 -2.71 -4.97 -1.39
N GLY A 20 -3.88 -4.81 -0.75
CA GLY A 20 -5.16 -5.02 -1.41
C GLY A 20 -5.39 -4.12 -2.63
N ASP A 21 -4.89 -2.88 -2.60
CA ASP A 21 -4.96 -1.96 -3.75
C ASP A 21 -4.09 -2.44 -4.91
N VAL A 22 -2.87 -2.91 -4.63
CA VAL A 22 -1.98 -3.46 -5.66
C VAL A 22 -2.61 -4.66 -6.34
N ILE A 23 -3.16 -5.60 -5.56
CA ILE A 23 -3.79 -6.82 -6.09
C ILE A 23 -5.10 -6.52 -6.84
N GLY A 24 -5.81 -5.45 -6.47
CA GLY A 24 -7.01 -5.05 -7.20
C GLY A 24 -6.73 -4.40 -8.57
N ALA A 25 -5.57 -3.76 -8.73
CA ALA A 25 -5.31 -2.91 -9.88
C ALA A 25 -4.18 -3.38 -10.81
N LEU A 26 -3.05 -3.87 -10.28
CA LEU A 26 -1.93 -4.36 -11.08
C LEU A 26 -2.33 -5.55 -11.99
N PRO A 27 -3.04 -6.59 -11.51
CA PRO A 27 -3.51 -7.67 -12.37
C PRO A 27 -4.41 -7.19 -13.52
N LYS A 28 -5.35 -6.28 -13.25
CA LYS A 28 -6.23 -5.65 -14.26
C LYS A 28 -5.39 -4.95 -15.33
N SER A 29 -4.37 -4.21 -14.91
CA SER A 29 -3.48 -3.49 -15.84
C SER A 29 -2.64 -4.44 -16.70
N LEU A 30 -2.09 -5.52 -16.12
CA LEU A 30 -1.32 -6.53 -16.86
C LEU A 30 -2.18 -7.26 -17.92
N VAL A 31 -3.46 -7.51 -17.64
CA VAL A 31 -4.40 -8.06 -18.63
C VAL A 31 -4.58 -7.11 -19.82
N LYS A 32 -4.71 -5.79 -19.58
CA LYS A 32 -4.78 -4.80 -20.67
C LYS A 32 -3.54 -4.83 -21.57
N HIS A 33 -2.38 -5.18 -21.00
CA HIS A 33 -1.12 -5.33 -21.72
C HIS A 33 -0.93 -6.73 -22.36
N GLY A 34 -1.99 -7.55 -22.43
CA GLY A 34 -2.00 -8.81 -23.17
C GLY A 34 -1.46 -10.01 -22.39
N HIS A 35 -1.32 -9.91 -21.07
CA HIS A 35 -0.94 -11.05 -20.23
C HIS A 35 -2.16 -11.87 -19.80
N GLU A 36 -1.94 -13.17 -19.60
CA GLU A 36 -2.93 -14.05 -18.97
C GLU A 36 -2.69 -14.05 -17.46
N VAL A 37 -3.63 -13.49 -16.69
CA VAL A 37 -3.40 -13.23 -15.26
C VAL A 37 -4.41 -13.97 -14.38
N GLY A 38 -3.88 -14.74 -13.44
CA GLY A 38 -4.62 -15.36 -12.35
C GLY A 38 -4.25 -14.73 -11.00
N VAL A 39 -5.17 -14.75 -10.04
CA VAL A 39 -4.93 -14.31 -8.66
C VAL A 39 -5.52 -15.33 -7.70
N ILE A 40 -4.72 -15.85 -6.78
CA ILE A 40 -5.17 -16.73 -5.69
C ILE A 40 -5.30 -15.89 -4.41
N LEU A 41 -6.50 -15.91 -3.83
CA LEU A 41 -6.84 -15.24 -2.57
C LEU A 41 -7.53 -16.22 -1.61
N PRO A 42 -7.50 -15.98 -0.29
CA PRO A 42 -8.41 -16.65 0.61
C PRO A 42 -9.86 -16.20 0.40
N TYR A 43 -10.83 -17.11 0.63
CA TYR A 43 -12.25 -16.79 0.57
C TYR A 43 -12.76 -16.34 1.94
N TYR A 44 -12.76 -15.02 2.18
CA TYR A 44 -13.26 -14.44 3.43
C TYR A 44 -14.78 -14.25 3.42
N ASP A 45 -15.36 -14.18 4.61
CA ASP A 45 -16.78 -13.82 4.84
C ASP A 45 -17.19 -12.49 4.19
N MET A 46 -16.31 -11.48 4.18
CA MET A 46 -16.57 -10.21 3.49
C MET A 46 -16.60 -10.34 1.96
N THR A 47 -15.88 -11.32 1.40
CA THR A 47 -15.94 -11.64 -0.03
C THR A 47 -17.27 -12.32 -0.34
N ASP A 48 -17.66 -13.30 0.48
CA ASP A 48 -18.96 -13.99 0.38
C ASP A 48 -20.12 -13.00 0.46
N ALA A 49 -20.13 -12.12 1.45
CA ALA A 49 -21.18 -11.13 1.65
C ALA A 49 -21.41 -10.17 0.46
N LYS A 50 -20.36 -9.89 -0.34
CA LYS A 50 -20.42 -8.93 -1.46
C LYS A 50 -20.51 -9.61 -2.83
N PHE A 51 -19.90 -10.78 -2.97
CA PHE A 51 -19.68 -11.44 -4.26
C PHE A 51 -20.14 -12.89 -4.29
N GLY A 52 -20.64 -13.48 -3.20
CA GLY A 52 -21.02 -14.89 -3.08
C GLY A 52 -21.86 -15.39 -4.26
N ASP A 53 -22.91 -14.65 -4.63
CA ASP A 53 -23.81 -15.01 -5.75
C ASP A 53 -23.14 -15.01 -7.14
N LYS A 54 -21.97 -14.38 -7.27
CA LYS A 54 -21.23 -14.26 -8.54
C LYS A 54 -20.08 -15.26 -8.63
N VAL A 55 -19.73 -15.90 -7.52
CA VAL A 55 -18.58 -16.79 -7.41
C VAL A 55 -19.01 -18.21 -7.76
N GLU A 56 -18.28 -18.84 -8.68
CA GLU A 56 -18.51 -20.21 -9.12
C GLU A 56 -17.77 -21.18 -8.20
N ASP A 57 -18.46 -22.22 -7.71
CA ASP A 57 -17.84 -23.38 -7.08
C ASP A 57 -17.25 -24.30 -8.15
N LEU A 58 -15.93 -24.48 -8.14
CA LEU A 58 -15.25 -25.35 -9.12
C LEU A 58 -15.18 -26.80 -8.63
N PHE A 59 -14.46 -27.01 -7.53
CA PHE A 59 -14.21 -28.32 -6.94
C PHE A 59 -13.61 -28.16 -5.55
N TYR A 60 -13.31 -29.29 -4.90
CA TYR A 60 -12.55 -29.30 -3.66
C TYR A 60 -11.44 -30.35 -3.73
N PHE A 61 -10.44 -30.18 -2.87
CA PHE A 61 -9.42 -31.19 -2.60
C PHE A 61 -8.97 -31.13 -1.14
N GLU A 62 -7.98 -31.94 -0.79
CA GLU A 62 -7.38 -31.91 0.54
C GLU A 62 -5.88 -31.68 0.44
N VAL A 63 -5.35 -30.84 1.32
CA VAL A 63 -3.92 -30.58 1.47
C VAL A 63 -3.42 -31.12 2.80
N SER A 64 -2.18 -31.62 2.82
CA SER A 64 -1.55 -32.07 4.07
C SER A 64 -0.94 -30.89 4.81
N VAL A 65 -1.40 -30.64 6.04
CA VAL A 65 -0.85 -29.64 6.95
C VAL A 65 -0.31 -30.39 8.17
N GLY A 66 0.98 -30.72 8.12
CA GLY A 66 1.59 -31.68 9.04
C GLY A 66 0.97 -33.06 8.94
N TRP A 67 0.49 -33.56 10.08
CA TRP A 67 -0.10 -34.91 10.21
C TRP A 67 -1.57 -35.00 9.79
N ARG A 68 -2.24 -33.86 9.58
CA ARG A 68 -3.67 -33.81 9.22
C ARG A 68 -3.88 -33.41 7.76
N ARG A 69 -5.05 -33.78 7.24
CA ARG A 69 -5.53 -33.34 5.93
C ARG A 69 -6.61 -32.29 6.14
N GLN A 70 -6.48 -31.16 5.46
CA GLN A 70 -7.42 -30.05 5.53
C GLN A 70 -8.16 -29.90 4.21
N TYR A 71 -9.47 -29.69 4.32
CA TYR A 71 -10.34 -29.37 3.19
C TYR A 71 -9.93 -28.05 2.53
N VAL A 72 -9.90 -28.05 1.21
CA VAL A 72 -9.67 -26.89 0.35
C VAL A 72 -10.81 -26.79 -0.66
N GLY A 73 -11.74 -25.87 -0.44
CA GLY A 73 -12.72 -25.50 -1.45
C GLY A 73 -12.09 -24.57 -2.48
N VAL A 74 -12.41 -24.75 -3.75
CA VAL A 74 -11.91 -23.92 -4.84
C VAL A 74 -13.08 -23.22 -5.51
N LYS A 75 -13.03 -21.90 -5.44
CA LYS A 75 -14.03 -21.01 -6.01
C LYS A 75 -13.39 -20.11 -7.07
N ARG A 76 -14.17 -19.61 -8.02
CA ARG A 76 -13.67 -18.76 -9.12
C ARG A 76 -14.58 -17.59 -9.44
N LEU A 77 -13.97 -16.47 -9.78
CA LEU A 77 -14.64 -15.32 -10.39
C LEU A 77 -13.74 -14.71 -11.46
N VAL A 78 -14.29 -14.37 -12.62
CA VAL A 78 -13.58 -13.56 -13.62
C VAL A 78 -14.06 -12.13 -13.53
N LEU A 79 -13.15 -11.19 -13.25
CA LEU A 79 -13.45 -9.77 -13.14
C LEU A 79 -12.39 -8.97 -13.90
N ASN A 80 -12.84 -8.07 -14.80
CA ASN A 80 -11.97 -7.25 -15.65
C ASN A 80 -10.91 -8.08 -16.45
N GLY A 81 -11.28 -9.30 -16.85
CA GLY A 81 -10.39 -10.22 -17.57
C GLY A 81 -9.37 -10.98 -16.70
N VAL A 82 -9.32 -10.70 -15.40
CA VAL A 82 -8.48 -11.43 -14.42
C VAL A 82 -9.26 -12.62 -13.87
N SER A 83 -8.62 -13.80 -13.82
CA SER A 83 -9.20 -14.98 -13.15
C SER A 83 -8.83 -15.00 -11.67
N PHE A 84 -9.79 -14.69 -10.80
CA PHE A 84 -9.64 -14.84 -9.35
C PHE A 84 -10.03 -16.25 -8.93
N TYR A 85 -9.13 -16.92 -8.24
CA TYR A 85 -9.34 -18.21 -7.59
C TYR A 85 -9.33 -17.99 -6.08
N PHE A 86 -10.38 -18.46 -5.40
CA PHE A 86 -10.49 -18.35 -3.96
C PHE A 86 -10.30 -19.71 -3.30
N ILE A 87 -9.47 -19.72 -2.25
CA ILE A 87 -9.28 -20.87 -1.38
C ILE A 87 -10.27 -20.75 -0.23
N ASP A 88 -11.29 -21.60 -0.26
CA ASP A 88 -12.36 -21.64 0.72
C ASP A 88 -12.06 -22.65 1.85
N ASN A 89 -12.11 -22.12 3.07
CA ASN A 89 -12.12 -22.87 4.30
C ASN A 89 -12.67 -21.97 5.41
N GLN A 90 -13.94 -22.16 5.76
CA GLN A 90 -14.64 -21.31 6.72
C GLN A 90 -13.96 -21.27 8.10
N TYR A 91 -13.34 -22.37 8.54
CA TYR A 91 -12.62 -22.40 9.82
C TYR A 91 -11.45 -21.38 9.86
N TYR A 92 -10.76 -21.20 8.74
CA TYR A 92 -9.64 -20.29 8.64
C TYR A 92 -10.03 -18.86 8.25
N PHE A 93 -11.05 -18.68 7.39
CA PHE A 93 -11.30 -17.39 6.72
C PHE A 93 -12.63 -16.71 7.06
N PHE A 94 -13.58 -17.38 7.73
CA PHE A 94 -14.87 -16.77 8.12
C PHE A 94 -14.79 -16.25 9.55
N ARG A 95 -13.97 -15.21 9.76
CA ARG A 95 -13.66 -14.67 11.10
C ARG A 95 -13.96 -13.18 11.28
N GLY A 96 -14.40 -12.47 10.25
CA GLY A 96 -14.70 -11.03 10.29
C GLY A 96 -13.50 -10.12 9.99
N HIS A 97 -12.28 -10.65 9.96
CA HIS A 97 -11.05 -9.89 9.71
C HIS A 97 -10.01 -10.71 8.94
N VAL A 98 -9.07 -10.02 8.30
CA VAL A 98 -8.04 -10.64 7.45
C VAL A 98 -6.82 -11.10 8.26
N TYR A 99 -6.41 -10.36 9.30
CA TYR A 99 -5.17 -10.62 10.07
C TYR A 99 -5.37 -10.44 11.58
N GLY A 100 -4.45 -10.99 12.37
CA GLY A 100 -4.34 -10.71 13.80
C GLY A 100 -4.84 -11.84 14.70
N ASP A 101 -5.12 -13.02 14.16
CA ASP A 101 -5.42 -14.18 14.97
C ASP A 101 -4.14 -14.83 15.50
N PHE A 102 -4.24 -15.49 16.66
CA PHE A 102 -3.11 -16.16 17.30
C PHE A 102 -2.55 -17.32 16.46
N ASP A 103 -3.38 -17.91 15.59
CA ASP A 103 -3.04 -19.03 14.71
C ASP A 103 -2.76 -18.60 13.26
N ASP A 104 -2.47 -17.32 13.01
CA ASP A 104 -2.12 -16.80 11.67
C ASP A 104 -1.00 -17.61 11.00
N GLY A 105 -0.02 -18.08 11.77
CA GLY A 105 1.03 -18.98 11.27
C GLY A 105 0.47 -20.30 10.70
N GLU A 106 -0.47 -20.95 11.39
CA GLU A 106 -1.11 -22.16 10.85
C GLU A 106 -1.95 -21.85 9.62
N ARG A 107 -2.78 -20.80 9.72
CA ARG A 107 -3.70 -20.37 8.67
C ARG A 107 -2.99 -20.08 7.35
N PHE A 108 -1.93 -19.29 7.40
CA PHE A 108 -1.18 -18.93 6.19
C PHE A 108 -0.22 -20.04 5.75
N ALA A 109 0.19 -20.97 6.63
CA ALA A 109 0.87 -22.18 6.19
C ALA A 109 -0.07 -23.06 5.35
N TYR A 110 -1.31 -23.28 5.82
CA TYR A 110 -2.36 -23.96 5.06
C TYR A 110 -2.61 -23.28 3.72
N PHE A 111 -2.77 -21.95 3.71
CA PHE A 111 -3.04 -21.19 2.48
C PHE A 111 -1.92 -21.35 1.44
N GLN A 112 -0.65 -21.23 1.84
CA GLN A 112 0.49 -21.37 0.95
C GLN A 112 0.58 -22.77 0.34
N LEU A 113 0.36 -23.81 1.14
CA LEU A 113 0.34 -25.19 0.67
C LEU A 113 -0.79 -25.42 -0.34
N ALA A 114 -2.00 -24.95 0.00
CA ALA A 114 -3.16 -25.07 -0.86
C ALA A 114 -2.98 -24.29 -2.19
N ALA A 115 -2.38 -23.09 -2.16
CA ALA A 115 -2.10 -22.30 -3.35
C ALA A 115 -1.10 -23.00 -4.29
N VAL A 116 -0.04 -23.60 -3.75
CA VAL A 116 0.94 -24.34 -4.56
C VAL A 116 0.34 -25.59 -5.20
N GLU A 117 -0.49 -26.34 -4.47
CA GLU A 117 -1.16 -27.54 -5.01
C GLU A 117 -2.33 -27.21 -5.94
N LEU A 118 -2.90 -26.01 -5.84
CA LEU A 118 -3.99 -25.57 -6.69
C LEU A 118 -3.54 -25.43 -8.16
N MET A 119 -2.31 -24.98 -8.41
CA MET A 119 -1.82 -24.65 -9.76
C MET A 119 -2.02 -25.79 -10.78
N GLU A 120 -1.62 -27.03 -10.44
CA GLU A 120 -1.84 -28.21 -11.29
C GLU A 120 -3.33 -28.55 -11.47
N ARG A 121 -4.16 -28.31 -10.45
CA ARG A 121 -5.58 -28.69 -10.45
C ARG A 121 -6.44 -27.77 -11.31
N ILE A 122 -6.04 -26.52 -11.47
CA ILE A 122 -6.70 -25.56 -12.36
C ILE A 122 -6.03 -25.47 -13.74
N ASP A 123 -5.04 -26.33 -14.01
CA ASP A 123 -4.23 -26.30 -15.24
C ASP A 123 -3.64 -24.91 -15.56
N PHE A 124 -3.24 -24.19 -14.50
CA PHE A 124 -2.64 -22.87 -14.58
C PHE A 124 -1.24 -22.91 -13.98
N ILE A 125 -0.29 -23.38 -14.77
CA ILE A 125 1.14 -23.30 -14.44
C ILE A 125 1.69 -21.97 -14.96
N PRO A 126 2.12 -21.06 -14.07
CA PRO A 126 2.56 -19.73 -14.48
C PRO A 126 3.98 -19.71 -15.04
N ASP A 127 4.25 -18.78 -15.95
CA ASP A 127 5.62 -18.36 -16.29
C ASP A 127 6.23 -17.61 -15.08
N VAL A 128 5.41 -16.77 -14.42
CA VAL A 128 5.79 -16.00 -13.24
C VAL A 128 4.78 -16.19 -12.10
N LEU A 129 5.25 -16.68 -10.96
CA LEU A 129 4.53 -16.76 -9.70
C LEU A 129 4.91 -15.57 -8.82
N HIS A 130 3.98 -14.62 -8.67
CA HIS A 130 4.19 -13.38 -7.92
C HIS A 130 3.50 -13.46 -6.56
N VAL A 131 4.32 -13.53 -5.51
CA VAL A 131 3.88 -13.67 -4.12
C VAL A 131 4.05 -12.35 -3.37
N HIS A 132 3.19 -12.10 -2.40
CA HIS A 132 3.13 -10.83 -1.68
C HIS A 132 3.16 -11.01 -0.16
N ASP A 133 4.12 -10.32 0.46
CA ASP A 133 4.38 -10.29 1.90
C ASP A 133 4.58 -11.66 2.56
N TYR A 134 4.78 -11.67 3.88
CA TYR A 134 5.12 -12.88 4.62
C TYR A 134 4.06 -13.99 4.49
N HIS A 135 2.78 -13.63 4.30
CA HIS A 135 1.66 -14.55 4.15
C HIS A 135 1.85 -15.57 3.03
N THR A 136 2.68 -15.24 2.04
CA THR A 136 2.96 -16.07 0.86
C THR A 136 4.45 -16.26 0.59
N ALA A 137 5.31 -15.74 1.47
CA ALA A 137 6.76 -15.72 1.28
C ALA A 137 7.43 -17.10 1.37
N MET A 138 6.77 -18.12 1.92
CA MET A 138 7.29 -19.50 1.89
C MET A 138 7.09 -20.17 0.53
N ILE A 139 6.22 -19.66 -0.34
CA ILE A 139 5.90 -20.32 -1.62
C ILE A 139 7.14 -20.53 -2.52
N PRO A 140 8.04 -19.55 -2.73
CA PRO A 140 9.26 -19.78 -3.51
C PRO A 140 10.14 -20.90 -2.93
N PHE A 141 10.24 -20.98 -1.60
CA PHE A 141 10.92 -22.07 -0.90
C PHE A 141 10.21 -23.41 -1.12
N LEU A 142 8.89 -23.46 -0.97
CA LEU A 142 8.10 -24.67 -1.14
C LEU A 142 8.22 -25.21 -2.57
N VAL A 143 8.16 -24.34 -3.59
CA VAL A 143 8.33 -24.75 -5.00
C VAL A 143 9.72 -25.36 -5.23
N LYS A 144 10.77 -24.76 -4.67
CA LYS A 144 12.17 -25.19 -4.90
C LYS A 144 12.61 -26.38 -4.05
N GLU A 145 12.10 -26.54 -2.84
CA GLU A 145 12.59 -27.56 -1.88
C GLU A 145 11.55 -28.66 -1.65
N LYS A 146 10.26 -28.32 -1.48
CA LYS A 146 9.20 -29.31 -1.26
C LYS A 146 8.68 -29.89 -2.57
N TYR A 147 8.28 -29.07 -3.54
CA TYR A 147 7.59 -29.53 -4.75
C TYR A 147 8.53 -29.68 -5.96
N HIS A 148 9.84 -29.74 -5.74
CA HIS A 148 10.87 -29.78 -6.79
C HIS A 148 10.78 -30.98 -7.75
N TRP A 149 10.11 -32.06 -7.33
CA TRP A 149 9.86 -33.25 -8.15
C TRP A 149 8.78 -33.01 -9.22
N ILE A 150 7.97 -31.95 -9.11
CA ILE A 150 6.94 -31.60 -10.10
C ILE A 150 7.63 -30.93 -11.28
N GLN A 151 7.72 -31.63 -12.41
CA GLN A 151 8.45 -31.14 -13.57
C GLN A 151 7.90 -29.83 -14.13
N ALA A 152 6.58 -29.62 -14.06
CA ALA A 152 5.94 -28.38 -14.49
C ALA A 152 6.40 -27.16 -13.68
N TYR A 153 6.84 -27.35 -12.43
CA TYR A 153 7.19 -26.25 -11.53
C TYR A 153 8.63 -25.76 -11.69
N GLN A 154 9.49 -26.54 -12.35
CA GLN A 154 10.93 -26.27 -12.43
C GLN A 154 11.27 -25.00 -13.20
N ASN A 155 10.40 -24.56 -14.11
CA ASN A 155 10.61 -23.37 -14.93
C ASN A 155 9.90 -22.11 -14.40
N ILE A 156 9.11 -22.24 -13.32
CA ILE A 156 8.38 -21.11 -12.73
C ILE A 156 9.40 -20.09 -12.20
N LYS A 157 9.30 -18.84 -12.64
CA LYS A 157 10.03 -17.73 -12.04
C LYS A 157 9.24 -17.14 -10.90
N THR A 158 9.90 -16.86 -9.79
CA THR A 158 9.27 -16.41 -8.55
C THR A 158 9.65 -14.97 -8.25
N VAL A 159 8.64 -14.15 -7.98
CA VAL A 159 8.81 -12.75 -7.56
C VAL A 159 8.15 -12.56 -6.20
N LEU A 160 8.85 -11.96 -5.25
CA LEU A 160 8.28 -11.56 -3.96
C LEU A 160 8.15 -10.04 -3.89
N THR A 161 6.96 -9.48 -3.70
CA THR A 161 6.83 -8.07 -3.30
C THR A 161 6.73 -7.93 -1.78
N ILE A 162 7.55 -7.03 -1.24
CA ILE A 162 7.49 -6.56 0.15
C ILE A 162 6.74 -5.22 0.16
N HIS A 163 5.54 -5.19 0.75
CA HIS A 163 4.76 -3.95 0.94
C HIS A 163 5.05 -3.30 2.28
N ASN A 164 5.32 -4.11 3.31
CA ASN A 164 5.77 -3.62 4.61
C ASN A 164 6.69 -4.66 5.27
N LEU A 165 7.96 -4.28 5.47
CA LEU A 165 8.98 -5.14 6.07
C LEU A 165 8.81 -5.36 7.58
N GLU A 166 7.95 -4.59 8.24
CA GLU A 166 7.64 -4.76 9.66
C GLU A 166 7.01 -6.14 9.95
N PHE A 167 6.19 -6.65 9.02
CA PHE A 167 5.50 -7.93 9.17
C PHE A 167 6.25 -9.05 8.43
N GLN A 168 6.97 -9.88 9.18
CA GLN A 168 7.93 -10.83 8.60
C GLN A 168 7.53 -12.31 8.70
N GLY A 169 6.49 -12.64 9.47
CA GLY A 169 6.15 -14.04 9.77
C GLY A 169 7.27 -14.74 10.55
N GLN A 170 7.52 -14.26 11.77
CA GLN A 170 8.50 -14.83 12.70
C GLN A 170 7.82 -15.87 13.58
N PHE A 171 8.17 -17.14 13.40
CA PHE A 171 7.51 -18.27 14.03
C PHE A 171 8.50 -19.26 14.65
N PRO A 172 8.05 -20.17 15.54
CA PRO A 172 8.86 -21.30 15.97
C PRO A 172 9.29 -22.17 14.77
N ASP A 173 10.47 -22.76 14.88
CA ASP A 173 11.04 -23.69 13.89
C ASP A 173 10.17 -24.93 13.68
N SER A 174 9.40 -25.33 14.71
CA SER A 174 8.49 -26.47 14.63
C SER A 174 7.49 -26.42 13.50
N MET A 175 7.10 -25.21 13.07
CA MET A 175 6.18 -25.04 11.94
C MET A 175 6.70 -25.65 10.63
N LEU A 176 8.01 -25.82 10.43
CA LEU A 176 8.54 -26.46 9.23
C LEU A 176 8.06 -27.90 9.09
N TRP A 177 8.19 -28.70 10.14
CA TRP A 177 7.77 -30.11 10.10
C TRP A 177 6.30 -30.29 10.50
N GLU A 178 5.79 -29.48 11.44
CA GLU A 178 4.42 -29.60 11.94
C GLU A 178 3.37 -29.07 10.98
N LEU A 179 3.71 -28.13 10.08
CA LEU A 179 2.76 -27.54 9.15
C LEU A 179 3.17 -27.78 7.70
N PHE A 180 4.38 -27.35 7.32
CA PHE A 180 4.83 -27.44 5.92
C PHE A 180 5.25 -28.86 5.51
N GLY A 181 5.56 -29.74 6.46
CA GLY A 181 6.06 -31.09 6.18
C GLY A 181 7.42 -31.07 5.50
N VAL A 182 8.29 -30.14 5.90
CA VAL A 182 9.66 -29.98 5.38
C VAL A 182 10.67 -30.26 6.50
N GLY A 183 11.83 -30.79 6.14
CA GLY A 183 12.91 -31.12 7.08
C GLY A 183 13.59 -29.90 7.72
N TYR A 184 14.37 -30.17 8.76
CA TYR A 184 15.02 -29.16 9.61
C TYR A 184 16.34 -28.61 9.02
N GLU A 185 16.83 -29.18 7.93
CA GLU A 185 18.17 -28.93 7.38
C GLU A 185 18.40 -27.46 7.03
N ARG A 186 17.44 -26.83 6.34
CA ARG A 186 17.48 -25.42 5.93
C ARG A 186 17.28 -24.44 7.07
N TYR A 187 16.75 -24.91 8.21
CA TYR A 187 16.75 -24.11 9.42
C TYR A 187 18.11 -24.20 10.12
N ALA A 188 18.64 -25.41 10.25
CA ALA A 188 19.91 -25.69 10.92
C ALA A 188 21.11 -25.00 10.24
N ASP A 189 21.14 -24.98 8.90
CA ASP A 189 22.20 -24.31 8.13
C ASP A 189 22.13 -22.76 8.18
N GLY A 190 21.08 -22.21 8.79
CA GLY A 190 20.87 -20.78 8.94
C GLY A 190 20.16 -20.11 7.76
N THR A 191 19.72 -20.85 6.74
CA THR A 191 18.99 -20.28 5.59
C THR A 191 17.65 -19.72 6.03
N LEU A 192 16.84 -20.50 6.76
CA LEU A 192 15.50 -20.11 7.22
C LEU A 192 15.49 -19.51 8.64
N ARG A 193 16.52 -19.81 9.45
CA ARG A 193 16.65 -19.29 10.81
C ARG A 193 17.11 -17.83 10.81
N TRP A 194 16.46 -16.97 11.58
CA TRP A 194 16.88 -15.59 11.83
C TRP A 194 16.50 -15.20 13.25
N ASN A 195 17.44 -14.69 14.06
CA ASN A 195 17.18 -14.32 15.45
C ASN A 195 16.41 -15.40 16.24
N ASP A 196 16.86 -16.66 16.13
CA ASP A 196 16.27 -17.85 16.77
C ASP A 196 14.80 -18.14 16.43
N CYS A 197 14.28 -17.59 15.32
CA CYS A 197 12.98 -17.93 14.77
C CYS A 197 13.09 -18.41 13.31
N LEU A 198 12.05 -19.12 12.86
CA LEU A 198 11.76 -19.32 11.45
C LEU A 198 11.19 -18.02 10.88
N ASN A 199 11.86 -17.43 9.90
CA ASN A 199 11.44 -16.15 9.32
C ASN A 199 10.99 -16.35 7.86
N TRP A 200 9.68 -16.26 7.63
CA TRP A 200 9.09 -16.53 6.31
C TRP A 200 9.46 -15.47 5.28
N MET A 201 9.50 -14.19 5.68
CA MET A 201 9.94 -13.11 4.79
C MET A 201 11.39 -13.33 4.34
N LYS A 202 12.29 -13.71 5.25
CA LYS A 202 13.67 -14.08 4.91
C LYS A 202 13.72 -15.25 3.93
N ALA A 203 12.92 -16.29 4.16
CA ALA A 203 12.83 -17.43 3.25
C ALA A 203 12.44 -16.98 1.84
N GLY A 204 11.39 -16.16 1.73
CA GLY A 204 10.96 -15.60 0.44
C GLY A 204 12.02 -14.73 -0.20
N ILE A 205 12.68 -13.85 0.57
CA ILE A 205 13.78 -13.02 0.07
C ILE A 205 14.89 -13.91 -0.47
N LEU A 206 15.31 -14.98 0.22
CA LEU A 206 16.41 -15.83 -0.24
C LEU A 206 16.03 -16.69 -1.46
N TYR A 207 14.81 -17.23 -1.50
CA TYR A 207 14.39 -18.18 -2.54
C TYR A 207 13.76 -17.56 -3.78
N ALA A 208 13.21 -16.35 -3.70
CA ALA A 208 12.65 -15.67 -4.87
C ALA A 208 13.76 -15.31 -5.88
N ASP A 209 13.42 -15.39 -7.17
CA ASP A 209 14.33 -15.02 -8.27
C ASP A 209 14.45 -13.48 -8.38
N ARG A 210 13.37 -12.76 -8.04
CA ARG A 210 13.38 -11.30 -7.81
C ARG A 210 12.63 -10.94 -6.54
N VAL A 211 13.08 -9.86 -5.91
CA VAL A 211 12.40 -9.23 -4.77
C VAL A 211 12.05 -7.82 -5.19
N THR A 212 10.76 -7.49 -5.17
CA THR A 212 10.26 -6.15 -5.42
C THR A 212 9.85 -5.48 -4.12
N THR A 213 9.89 -4.16 -4.09
CA THR A 213 9.22 -3.36 -3.06
C THR A 213 8.60 -2.14 -3.71
N VAL A 214 7.80 -1.40 -2.94
CA VAL A 214 6.82 -0.44 -3.46
C VAL A 214 7.39 0.95 -3.77
N SER A 215 8.71 1.14 -3.67
CA SER A 215 9.41 2.34 -4.18
C SER A 215 10.94 2.13 -4.30
N PRO A 216 11.63 2.83 -5.24
CA PRO A 216 13.09 2.84 -5.37
C PRO A 216 13.85 3.32 -4.13
N SER A 217 13.45 4.44 -3.53
CA SER A 217 14.09 4.96 -2.31
C SER A 217 13.86 4.02 -1.14
N TYR A 218 12.67 3.44 -1.01
CA TYR A 218 12.37 2.46 0.02
C TYR A 218 13.23 1.18 -0.11
N ALA A 219 13.47 0.71 -1.34
CA ALA A 219 14.43 -0.38 -1.60
C ALA A 219 15.85 -0.04 -1.13
N GLY A 220 16.22 1.25 -1.16
CA GLY A 220 17.43 1.78 -0.55
C GLY A 220 17.40 1.74 0.97
N GLU A 221 16.34 2.26 1.55
CA GLU A 221 16.16 2.45 2.99
C GLU A 221 16.11 1.12 3.74
N ILE A 222 15.38 0.11 3.26
CA ILE A 222 15.29 -1.20 3.94
C ILE A 222 16.61 -1.96 4.02
N ARG A 223 17.64 -1.49 3.31
CA ARG A 223 19.01 -2.01 3.42
C ARG A 223 19.78 -1.36 4.57
N THR A 224 19.21 -0.40 5.30
CA THR A 224 19.81 0.19 6.49
C THR A 224 19.22 -0.44 7.76
N PRO A 225 19.95 -0.43 8.89
CA PRO A 225 19.42 -0.94 10.16
C PRO A 225 18.16 -0.20 10.65
N GLU A 226 18.01 1.07 10.28
CA GLU A 226 16.89 1.93 10.73
C GLU A 226 15.55 1.48 10.15
N PHE A 227 15.52 1.08 8.88
CA PHE A 227 14.28 0.71 8.18
C PHE A 227 14.19 -0.78 7.82
N GLY A 228 15.31 -1.51 7.91
CA GLY A 228 15.38 -2.90 7.47
C GLY A 228 14.79 -3.91 8.44
N CYS A 229 14.27 -3.49 9.60
CA CYS A 229 13.63 -4.36 10.60
C CYS A 229 14.44 -5.63 10.90
N HIS A 230 15.76 -5.50 11.06
CA HIS A 230 16.74 -6.58 11.25
C HIS A 230 16.96 -7.52 10.05
N LEU A 231 16.29 -7.33 8.91
CA LEU A 231 16.56 -8.04 7.64
C LEU A 231 17.49 -7.24 6.71
N ASP A 232 17.98 -6.08 7.15
CA ASP A 232 18.87 -5.19 6.39
C ASP A 232 20.11 -5.92 5.84
N GLN A 233 20.69 -6.82 6.64
CA GLN A 233 21.84 -7.63 6.23
C GLN A 233 21.49 -8.56 5.07
N ILE A 234 20.35 -9.24 5.15
CA ILE A 234 19.88 -10.15 4.11
C ILE A 234 19.56 -9.37 2.84
N LEU A 235 18.91 -8.20 2.96
CA LEU A 235 18.59 -7.35 1.83
C LEU A 235 19.83 -6.74 1.17
N ARG A 236 20.91 -6.49 1.92
CA ARG A 236 22.21 -6.11 1.34
C ARG A 236 22.86 -7.28 0.58
N MET A 237 22.85 -8.48 1.17
CA MET A 237 23.35 -9.69 0.51
C MET A 237 22.61 -9.96 -0.81
N GLU A 238 21.29 -9.79 -0.81
CA GLU A 238 20.40 -10.00 -1.95
C GLU A 238 20.15 -8.73 -2.78
N SER A 239 21.01 -7.71 -2.64
CA SER A 239 20.80 -6.41 -3.31
C SER A 239 20.75 -6.50 -4.84
N GLY A 240 21.38 -7.51 -5.43
CA GLY A 240 21.34 -7.76 -6.89
C GLY A 240 19.99 -8.21 -7.43
N LYS A 241 19.03 -8.59 -6.56
CA LYS A 241 17.67 -8.97 -6.97
C LYS A 241 16.57 -8.10 -6.36
N LEU A 242 16.92 -7.14 -5.51
CA LEU A 242 16.00 -6.18 -4.92
C LEU A 242 15.76 -5.00 -5.87
N VAL A 243 14.50 -4.75 -6.22
CA VAL A 243 14.08 -3.64 -7.09
C VAL A 243 12.91 -2.90 -6.46
N GLY A 244 12.96 -1.57 -6.47
CA GLY A 244 11.81 -0.75 -6.08
C GLY A 244 10.98 -0.35 -7.30
N ILE A 245 9.66 -0.56 -7.23
CA ILE A 245 8.70 -0.14 -8.27
C ILE A 245 7.59 0.65 -7.59
N VAL A 246 7.41 1.90 -8.00
CA VAL A 246 6.39 2.79 -7.45
C VAL A 246 4.99 2.24 -7.77
N ASN A 247 4.10 2.22 -6.78
CA ASN A 247 2.70 1.83 -6.98
C ASN A 247 1.94 2.86 -7.80
N GLY A 248 0.87 2.41 -8.48
CA GLY A 248 -0.10 3.32 -9.08
C GLY A 248 -1.28 3.64 -8.15
N ILE A 249 -2.12 4.57 -8.59
CA ILE A 249 -3.46 4.82 -8.05
C ILE A 249 -4.53 4.50 -9.09
N ASP A 250 -5.75 4.20 -8.63
CA ASP A 250 -6.89 4.00 -9.52
C ASP A 250 -7.38 5.37 -10.03
N THR A 251 -6.90 5.77 -11.20
CA THR A 251 -7.25 7.06 -11.82
C THR A 251 -8.71 7.13 -12.29
N ASP A 252 -9.43 6.00 -12.36
CA ASP A 252 -10.87 6.01 -12.66
C ASP A 252 -11.66 6.46 -11.41
N ILE A 253 -11.19 6.08 -10.22
CA ILE A 253 -11.77 6.49 -8.92
C ILE A 253 -11.33 7.91 -8.56
N TYR A 254 -10.05 8.21 -8.72
CA TYR A 254 -9.46 9.50 -8.37
C TYR A 254 -9.38 10.40 -9.62
N ASN A 255 -10.53 10.96 -10.02
CA ASN A 255 -10.61 11.84 -11.19
C ASN A 255 -11.43 13.11 -10.91
N PRO A 256 -10.80 14.30 -10.80
CA PRO A 256 -11.52 15.54 -10.53
C PRO A 256 -12.58 15.91 -11.58
N GLU A 257 -12.48 15.35 -12.79
CA GLU A 257 -13.41 15.58 -13.89
C GLU A 257 -14.70 14.76 -13.79
N THR A 258 -14.68 13.62 -13.10
CA THR A 258 -15.78 12.64 -13.13
C THR A 258 -16.12 12.04 -11.77
N ASP A 259 -15.40 12.38 -10.71
CA ASP A 259 -15.58 11.80 -9.40
C ASP A 259 -16.99 12.11 -8.85
N PRO A 260 -17.86 11.10 -8.64
CA PRO A 260 -19.23 11.31 -8.20
C PRO A 260 -19.34 11.83 -6.75
N LEU A 261 -18.25 11.78 -5.98
CA LEU A 261 -18.21 12.30 -4.61
C LEU A 261 -17.93 13.81 -4.56
N LEU A 262 -17.59 14.44 -5.69
CA LEU A 262 -17.39 15.88 -5.76
C LEU A 262 -18.67 16.61 -6.18
N ALA A 263 -18.98 17.68 -5.46
CA ALA A 263 -20.08 18.57 -5.83
C ALA A 263 -19.76 19.39 -7.09
N HIS A 264 -18.48 19.77 -7.26
CA HIS A 264 -18.00 20.55 -8.39
C HIS A 264 -16.80 19.87 -9.05
N HIS A 265 -16.96 19.45 -10.31
CA HIS A 265 -15.86 18.90 -11.10
C HIS A 265 -14.93 19.99 -11.62
N PHE A 266 -13.68 19.62 -11.87
CA PHE A 266 -12.65 20.51 -12.37
C PHE A 266 -11.56 19.74 -13.12
N ASP A 267 -10.69 20.47 -13.82
CA ASP A 267 -9.52 19.90 -14.49
C ASP A 267 -8.30 20.81 -14.31
N LYS A 268 -7.15 20.40 -14.85
CA LYS A 268 -5.90 21.16 -14.72
C LYS A 268 -5.93 22.55 -15.38
N SER A 269 -6.80 22.76 -16.36
CA SER A 269 -6.95 24.04 -17.07
C SER A 269 -7.91 25.01 -16.36
N ASP A 270 -8.93 24.47 -15.68
CA ASP A 270 -9.90 25.24 -14.90
C ASP A 270 -10.08 24.67 -13.48
N LEU A 271 -9.43 25.34 -12.51
CA LEU A 271 -9.50 25.01 -11.09
C LEU A 271 -10.68 25.70 -10.35
N SER A 272 -11.62 26.33 -11.06
CA SER A 272 -12.75 27.02 -10.42
C SER A 272 -13.60 26.07 -9.56
N GLY A 273 -13.83 24.84 -10.03
CA GLY A 273 -14.52 23.80 -9.26
C GLY A 273 -13.79 23.41 -7.98
N LYS A 274 -12.44 23.43 -7.97
CA LYS A 274 -11.64 23.21 -6.76
C LYS A 274 -11.92 24.29 -5.70
N LEU A 275 -12.04 25.55 -6.10
CA LEU A 275 -12.36 26.65 -5.18
C LEU A 275 -13.77 26.51 -4.58
N GLU A 276 -14.77 26.11 -5.37
CA GLU A 276 -16.12 25.84 -4.83
C GLU A 276 -16.11 24.66 -3.86
N ASN A 277 -15.38 23.58 -4.18
CA ASN A 277 -15.21 22.45 -3.27
C ASN A 277 -14.52 22.88 -1.95
N LYS A 278 -13.55 23.80 -2.00
CA LYS A 278 -12.91 24.39 -0.81
C LYS A 278 -13.91 25.09 0.10
N ARG A 279 -14.77 25.94 -0.46
CA ARG A 279 -15.83 26.63 0.30
C ARG A 279 -16.80 25.64 0.93
N ALA A 280 -17.24 24.65 0.15
CA ALA A 280 -18.15 23.61 0.62
C ALA A 280 -17.52 22.77 1.74
N LEU A 281 -16.24 22.43 1.63
CA LEU A 281 -15.53 21.69 2.67
C LEU A 281 -15.41 22.53 3.96
N GLN A 282 -15.02 23.80 3.87
CA GLN A 282 -14.96 24.71 5.01
C GLN A 282 -16.30 24.79 5.74
N GLU A 283 -17.40 24.98 4.99
CA GLU A 283 -18.76 25.01 5.54
C GLU A 283 -19.12 23.68 6.20
N ARG A 284 -18.88 22.54 5.53
CA ARG A 284 -19.16 21.19 6.03
C ARG A 284 -18.50 20.92 7.38
N VAL A 285 -17.25 21.35 7.54
CA VAL A 285 -16.48 21.08 8.77
C VAL A 285 -16.59 22.18 9.82
N GLY A 286 -17.43 23.20 9.57
CA GLY A 286 -17.71 24.30 10.50
C GLY A 286 -16.60 25.36 10.62
N LEU A 287 -15.70 25.45 9.63
CA LEU A 287 -14.66 26.47 9.58
C LEU A 287 -15.15 27.74 8.86
N PRO A 288 -14.58 28.92 9.12
CA PRO A 288 -14.87 30.13 8.37
C PRO A 288 -14.62 29.93 6.87
N VAL A 289 -15.63 30.20 6.04
CA VAL A 289 -15.51 30.10 4.58
C VAL A 289 -14.66 31.28 4.07
N ARG A 290 -13.42 30.97 3.65
CA ARG A 290 -12.40 31.95 3.23
C ARG A 290 -11.59 31.41 2.06
N ASP A 291 -11.66 32.09 0.92
CA ASP A 291 -10.90 31.74 -0.29
C ASP A 291 -9.40 32.03 -0.13
N ASP A 292 -9.08 33.09 0.62
CA ASP A 292 -7.75 33.65 0.79
C ASP A 292 -6.86 32.84 1.73
N VAL A 293 -7.44 31.99 2.59
CA VAL A 293 -6.71 31.19 3.58
C VAL A 293 -6.36 29.82 3.00
N PRO A 294 -5.11 29.36 3.10
CA PRO A 294 -4.75 28.00 2.71
C PRO A 294 -5.41 26.95 3.61
N VAL A 295 -5.99 25.92 3.00
CA VAL A 295 -6.52 24.73 3.67
C VAL A 295 -5.50 23.60 3.60
N VAL A 296 -5.12 23.08 4.75
CA VAL A 296 -4.20 21.95 4.92
C VAL A 296 -5.02 20.71 5.27
N GLY A 297 -5.07 19.76 4.35
CA GLY A 297 -5.74 18.48 4.52
C GLY A 297 -4.84 17.41 5.12
N ILE A 298 -5.40 16.59 6.01
CA ILE A 298 -4.77 15.38 6.53
C ILE A 298 -5.78 14.24 6.48
N VAL A 299 -5.46 13.17 5.77
CA VAL A 299 -6.20 11.90 5.80
C VAL A 299 -5.23 10.77 6.13
N SER A 300 -5.31 10.21 7.34
CA SER A 300 -4.33 9.21 7.78
C SER A 300 -4.79 8.42 9.02
N ARG A 301 -4.12 7.29 9.27
CA ARG A 301 -4.16 6.65 10.60
C ARG A 301 -3.29 7.45 11.56
N LEU A 302 -3.82 7.80 12.72
CA LEU A 302 -3.11 8.63 13.70
C LEU A 302 -2.12 7.79 14.50
N THR A 303 -0.91 7.61 13.99
CA THR A 303 0.15 6.83 14.64
C THR A 303 1.51 7.53 14.61
N ARG A 304 2.45 7.07 15.44
CA ARG A 304 3.85 7.55 15.43
C ARG A 304 4.56 7.27 14.10
N GLN A 305 4.20 6.21 13.40
CA GLN A 305 4.73 5.90 12.07
C GLN A 305 4.40 7.02 11.08
N LYS A 306 3.20 7.59 11.17
CA LYS A 306 2.73 8.71 10.34
C LYS A 306 3.20 10.08 10.84
N GLY A 307 4.05 10.09 11.87
CA GLY A 307 4.72 11.28 12.39
C GLY A 307 3.82 12.27 13.10
N PHE A 308 2.67 11.83 13.61
CA PHE A 308 1.75 12.73 14.31
C PHE A 308 2.24 13.18 15.68
N ASP A 309 3.25 12.51 16.25
CA ASP A 309 3.97 13.06 17.39
C ASP A 309 4.66 14.38 17.04
N LEU A 310 5.34 14.43 15.89
CA LEU A 310 5.96 15.65 15.39
C LEU A 310 4.95 16.76 15.11
N VAL A 311 3.82 16.41 14.49
CA VAL A 311 2.77 17.38 14.17
C VAL A 311 2.17 17.97 15.44
N VAL A 312 1.80 17.12 16.40
CA VAL A 312 1.19 17.57 17.65
C VAL A 312 2.13 18.47 18.45
N GLU A 313 3.43 18.18 18.47
CA GLU A 313 4.45 19.04 19.10
C GLU A 313 4.52 20.44 18.46
N GLU A 314 4.31 20.53 17.14
CA GLU A 314 4.40 21.78 16.39
C GLU A 314 3.05 22.47 16.13
N LEU A 315 1.91 21.84 16.42
CA LEU A 315 0.57 22.36 16.10
C LEU A 315 0.35 23.79 16.62
N HIS A 316 0.83 24.09 17.82
CA HIS A 316 0.72 25.45 18.37
C HIS A 316 1.43 26.48 17.49
N ASN A 317 2.61 26.15 16.94
CA ASN A 317 3.38 27.00 16.04
C ASN A 317 2.71 27.12 14.68
N LEU A 318 2.21 26.01 14.12
CA LEU A 318 1.51 25.98 12.83
C LEU A 318 0.23 26.83 12.88
N LEU A 319 -0.53 26.75 13.97
CA LEU A 319 -1.78 27.48 14.17
C LEU A 319 -1.60 28.98 14.51
N GLN A 320 -0.36 29.46 14.68
CA GLN A 320 -0.09 30.90 14.73
C GLN A 320 -0.25 31.55 13.36
N GLU A 321 -0.03 30.80 12.28
CA GLU A 321 -0.20 31.30 10.90
C GLU A 321 -1.68 31.44 10.53
N ASP A 322 -2.01 32.26 9.52
CA ASP A 322 -3.38 32.35 8.99
C ASP A 322 -3.65 31.16 8.06
N VAL A 323 -4.06 30.04 8.66
CA VAL A 323 -4.23 28.74 8.00
C VAL A 323 -5.43 28.01 8.59
N GLN A 324 -6.00 27.11 7.80
CA GLN A 324 -6.98 26.14 8.26
C GLN A 324 -6.45 24.72 8.10
N ILE A 325 -6.64 23.88 9.12
CA ILE A 325 -6.21 22.48 9.14
C ILE A 325 -7.45 21.60 9.29
N ILE A 326 -7.63 20.66 8.37
CA ILE A 326 -8.73 19.69 8.40
C ILE A 326 -8.12 18.30 8.51
N LEU A 327 -8.33 17.67 9.66
CA LEU A 327 -7.89 16.31 9.94
C LEU A 327 -9.05 15.34 9.83
N LEU A 328 -8.84 14.24 9.11
CA LEU A 328 -9.69 13.06 9.13
C LEU A 328 -8.84 11.83 9.44
N GLY A 329 -9.19 11.11 10.51
CA GLY A 329 -8.49 9.88 10.84
C GLY A 329 -8.72 9.38 12.26
N THR A 330 -8.45 8.09 12.47
CA THR A 330 -8.46 7.44 13.78
C THR A 330 -7.13 6.72 14.02
N GLY A 331 -6.82 6.38 15.26
CA GLY A 331 -5.60 5.67 15.61
C GLY A 331 -5.33 5.64 17.11
N ASP A 332 -4.16 6.12 17.51
CA ASP A 332 -3.77 6.20 18.91
C ASP A 332 -4.65 7.21 19.66
N PRO A 333 -5.31 6.81 20.76
CA PRO A 333 -6.17 7.69 21.56
C PRO A 333 -5.48 8.97 22.04
N ALA A 334 -4.16 8.95 22.26
CA ALA A 334 -3.42 10.13 22.68
C ALA A 334 -3.35 11.18 21.56
N PHE A 335 -3.16 10.75 20.31
CA PHE A 335 -3.18 11.68 19.16
C PHE A 335 -4.60 12.17 18.86
N GLU A 336 -5.60 11.28 18.92
CA GLU A 336 -7.01 11.66 18.77
C GLU A 336 -7.41 12.75 19.78
N GLN A 337 -7.06 12.56 21.06
CA GLN A 337 -7.35 13.52 22.11
C GLN A 337 -6.59 14.85 21.91
N ALA A 338 -5.34 14.80 21.48
CA ALA A 338 -4.55 16.01 21.21
C ALA A 338 -5.17 16.84 20.08
N PHE A 339 -5.49 16.22 18.94
CA PHE A 339 -6.13 16.92 17.82
C PHE A 339 -7.51 17.46 18.20
N ALA A 340 -8.32 16.70 18.94
CA ALA A 340 -9.60 17.18 19.45
C ALA A 340 -9.44 18.40 20.35
N TRP A 341 -8.44 18.39 21.25
CA TRP A 341 -8.15 19.55 22.11
C TRP A 341 -7.75 20.79 21.30
N PHE A 342 -6.87 20.65 20.30
CA PHE A 342 -6.50 21.75 19.42
C PHE A 342 -7.70 22.26 18.60
N GLY A 343 -8.59 21.38 18.15
CA GLY A 343 -9.82 21.78 17.45
C GLY A 343 -10.74 22.61 18.34
N HIS A 344 -10.84 22.28 19.63
CA HIS A 344 -11.58 23.09 20.59
C HIS A 344 -10.88 24.41 20.94
N ALA A 345 -9.55 24.42 21.01
CA ALA A 345 -8.78 25.62 21.34
C ALA A 345 -8.70 26.62 20.17
N TYR A 346 -8.76 26.14 18.93
CA TYR A 346 -8.68 26.92 17.70
C TYR A 346 -9.85 26.59 16.75
N PRO A 347 -11.11 26.83 17.15
CA PRO A 347 -12.28 26.38 16.41
C PRO A 347 -12.42 27.01 15.02
N ASP A 348 -11.82 28.19 14.81
CA ASP A 348 -11.83 28.88 13.51
C ASP A 348 -10.68 28.44 12.58
N LYS A 349 -9.77 27.59 13.06
CA LYS A 349 -8.57 27.14 12.31
C LYS A 349 -8.39 25.64 12.21
N LEU A 350 -8.88 24.83 13.16
CA LEU A 350 -8.67 23.39 13.13
C LEU A 350 -9.97 22.63 13.30
N SER A 351 -10.25 21.72 12.36
CA SER A 351 -11.34 20.74 12.47
C SER A 351 -10.76 19.33 12.55
N ALA A 352 -11.00 18.66 13.68
CA ALA A 352 -10.55 17.29 13.94
C ALA A 352 -11.71 16.29 13.80
N ASN A 353 -11.73 15.54 12.69
CA ASN A 353 -12.76 14.56 12.38
C ASN A 353 -12.21 13.16 12.70
N ILE A 354 -12.46 12.70 13.93
CA ILE A 354 -11.98 11.39 14.42
C ILE A 354 -12.97 10.29 14.06
N LEU A 355 -12.99 9.91 12.78
CA LEU A 355 -13.92 8.93 12.21
C LEU A 355 -13.40 8.37 10.88
N PHE A 356 -14.07 7.35 10.37
CA PHE A 356 -13.88 6.86 9.00
C PHE A 356 -15.00 7.38 8.10
N ASP A 357 -14.67 8.21 7.12
CA ASP A 357 -15.61 8.72 6.11
C ASP A 357 -14.91 8.87 4.77
N VAL A 358 -15.26 8.00 3.83
CA VAL A 358 -14.68 7.97 2.48
C VAL A 358 -15.03 9.24 1.69
N THR A 359 -16.23 9.78 1.89
CA THR A 359 -16.69 10.99 1.19
C THR A 359 -15.88 12.19 1.67
N LEU A 360 -15.75 12.36 2.99
CA LEU A 360 -14.94 13.43 3.56
C LEU A 360 -13.46 13.30 3.16
N ALA A 361 -12.92 12.08 3.12
CA ALA A 361 -11.55 11.86 2.65
C ALA A 361 -11.37 12.36 1.21
N GLN A 362 -12.30 12.02 0.32
CA GLN A 362 -12.27 12.44 -1.08
C GLN A 362 -12.37 13.96 -1.22
N GLU A 363 -13.28 14.59 -0.48
CA GLU A 363 -13.40 16.05 -0.45
C GLU A 363 -12.12 16.71 0.07
N ILE A 364 -11.46 16.17 1.10
CA ILE A 364 -10.19 16.71 1.59
C ILE A 364 -9.11 16.65 0.50
N TYR A 365 -9.00 15.55 -0.25
CA TYR A 365 -8.07 15.46 -1.38
C TYR A 365 -8.39 16.49 -2.46
N ALA A 366 -9.67 16.66 -2.79
CA ALA A 366 -10.14 17.55 -3.85
C ALA A 366 -10.02 19.03 -3.50
N ALA A 367 -10.25 19.40 -2.25
CA ALA A 367 -10.51 20.78 -1.84
C ALA A 367 -9.35 21.45 -1.11
N SER A 368 -8.41 20.69 -0.55
CA SER A 368 -7.25 21.26 0.15
C SER A 368 -6.30 21.96 -0.81
N ASP A 369 -5.53 22.91 -0.29
CA ASP A 369 -4.41 23.55 -1.00
C ASP A 369 -3.12 22.75 -0.76
N ILE A 370 -2.91 22.33 0.49
CA ILE A 370 -1.75 21.54 0.93
C ILE A 370 -2.25 20.21 1.51
N PHE A 371 -1.56 19.10 1.20
CA PHE A 371 -1.81 17.81 1.84
C PHE A 371 -0.61 17.41 2.71
N LEU A 372 -0.79 17.38 4.03
CA LEU A 372 0.31 17.15 4.96
C LEU A 372 0.52 15.64 5.23
N MET A 373 1.73 15.16 4.93
CA MET A 373 2.15 13.77 5.13
C MET A 373 3.54 13.71 5.80
N PRO A 374 3.61 13.89 7.13
CA PRO A 374 4.85 13.96 7.87
C PRO A 374 5.29 12.54 8.29
N SER A 375 5.19 11.55 7.41
CA SER A 375 5.45 10.16 7.78
C SER A 375 6.91 9.99 8.18
N ARG A 376 7.15 9.37 9.35
CA ARG A 376 8.49 8.93 9.77
C ARG A 376 8.99 7.81 8.86
N PHE A 377 8.04 7.02 8.36
CA PHE A 377 8.29 5.90 7.47
C PHE A 377 7.10 5.66 6.54
N GLU A 378 7.36 5.59 5.23
CA GLU A 378 6.33 5.43 4.21
C GLU A 378 6.86 4.59 3.02
N PRO A 379 6.60 3.27 2.99
CA PRO A 379 7.09 2.39 1.92
C PRO A 379 6.77 2.92 0.52
N CYS A 380 5.54 3.38 0.30
CA CYS A 380 5.12 4.03 -0.93
C CYS A 380 4.37 5.34 -0.62
N GLY A 381 3.27 5.22 0.12
CA GLY A 381 2.30 6.30 0.27
C GLY A 381 1.45 6.41 -0.99
N LEU A 382 0.12 6.42 -0.87
CA LEU A 382 -0.77 6.63 -2.02
C LEU A 382 -1.43 8.02 -1.97
N SER A 383 -1.60 8.56 -0.76
CA SER A 383 -2.33 9.80 -0.50
C SER A 383 -1.70 11.02 -1.20
N GLN A 384 -0.38 11.07 -1.36
CA GLN A 384 0.30 12.14 -2.10
C GLN A 384 -0.02 12.09 -3.59
N MET A 385 -0.08 10.88 -4.17
CA MET A 385 -0.46 10.70 -5.58
C MET A 385 -1.93 11.07 -5.79
N MET A 386 -2.81 10.70 -4.85
CA MET A 386 -4.21 11.13 -4.85
C MET A 386 -4.31 12.66 -4.74
N ALA A 387 -3.61 13.29 -3.78
CA ALA A 387 -3.61 14.74 -3.59
C ALA A 387 -3.13 15.48 -4.86
N MET A 388 -2.01 15.06 -5.44
CA MET A 388 -1.47 15.65 -6.67
C MET A 388 -2.45 15.53 -7.84
N ARG A 389 -3.15 14.40 -7.96
CA ARG A 389 -4.18 14.20 -8.99
C ARG A 389 -5.34 15.19 -8.88
N TYR A 390 -5.64 15.68 -7.67
CA TYR A 390 -6.62 16.72 -7.39
C TYR A 390 -6.04 18.14 -7.34
N GLY A 391 -4.79 18.35 -7.76
CA GLY A 391 -4.13 19.66 -7.71
C GLY A 391 -3.90 20.16 -6.28
N THR A 392 -3.86 19.27 -5.30
CA THR A 392 -3.49 19.57 -3.91
C THR A 392 -2.00 19.26 -3.75
N LEU A 393 -1.21 20.24 -3.31
CA LEU A 393 0.24 20.09 -3.24
C LEU A 393 0.65 19.35 -1.95
N PRO A 394 1.29 18.18 -2.03
CA PRO A 394 1.75 17.46 -0.84
C PRO A 394 2.89 18.20 -0.15
N LEU A 395 2.87 18.21 1.19
CA LEU A 395 4.01 18.56 2.05
C LEU A 395 4.45 17.29 2.79
N VAL A 396 5.61 16.77 2.42
CA VAL A 396 6.08 15.45 2.85
C VAL A 396 7.41 15.47 3.60
N HIS A 397 7.63 14.45 4.42
CA HIS A 397 8.99 14.06 4.80
C HIS A 397 9.63 13.23 3.67
N GLU A 398 10.91 13.45 3.37
CA GLU A 398 11.64 12.76 2.27
C GLU A 398 12.01 11.31 2.61
N VAL A 399 11.00 10.44 2.74
CA VAL A 399 11.18 9.01 3.02
C VAL A 399 10.41 8.13 2.04
N GLY A 400 10.99 6.96 1.75
CA GLY A 400 10.42 5.91 0.92
C GLY A 400 9.77 6.45 -0.34
N GLY A 401 8.53 6.07 -0.60
CA GLY A 401 7.85 6.49 -1.82
C GLY A 401 7.47 7.96 -1.87
N LEU A 402 7.44 8.69 -0.75
CA LEU A 402 7.21 10.13 -0.76
C LEU A 402 8.37 10.85 -1.46
N ARG A 403 9.60 10.40 -1.20
CA ARG A 403 10.81 10.89 -1.87
C ARG A 403 10.81 10.60 -3.37
N ASP A 404 10.23 9.47 -3.79
CA ASP A 404 10.20 9.06 -5.20
C ASP A 404 9.06 9.72 -6.00
N THR A 405 8.01 10.19 -5.31
CA THR A 405 6.78 10.69 -5.96
C THR A 405 6.60 12.20 -5.86
N VAL A 406 7.17 12.86 -4.85
CA VAL A 406 7.06 14.31 -4.66
C VAL A 406 8.39 14.98 -5.02
N GLU A 407 8.34 15.81 -6.04
CA GLU A 407 9.46 16.67 -6.43
C GLU A 407 9.35 18.00 -5.68
N PRO A 408 10.28 18.34 -4.77
CA PRO A 408 10.21 19.61 -4.05
C PRO A 408 10.27 20.81 -4.98
N TYR A 409 9.47 21.81 -4.65
CA TYR A 409 9.50 23.10 -5.33
C TYR A 409 10.92 23.69 -5.37
N ASN A 410 11.38 24.02 -6.57
CA ASN A 410 12.64 24.68 -6.83
C ASN A 410 12.43 26.12 -7.27
N VAL A 411 12.69 27.05 -6.37
CA VAL A 411 12.52 28.51 -6.54
C VAL A 411 13.27 29.09 -7.75
N TYR A 412 14.35 28.47 -8.20
CA TYR A 412 15.13 28.98 -9.34
C TYR A 412 14.54 28.58 -10.69
N THR A 413 13.82 27.45 -10.73
CA THR A 413 13.27 26.88 -11.96
C THR A 413 11.76 27.03 -12.07
N GLY A 414 11.07 27.29 -10.96
CA GLY A 414 9.60 27.29 -10.90
C GLY A 414 8.99 25.88 -10.98
N GLN A 415 9.80 24.82 -10.92
CA GLN A 415 9.36 23.44 -11.10
C GLN A 415 9.19 22.72 -9.76
N GLY A 416 8.27 21.76 -9.72
CA GLY A 416 7.99 20.92 -8.57
C GLY A 416 6.56 20.44 -8.55
N THR A 417 6.28 19.50 -7.66
CA THR A 417 4.94 18.91 -7.46
C THR A 417 4.50 18.96 -6.00
N GLY A 418 5.32 19.51 -5.11
CA GLY A 418 4.98 19.73 -3.71
C GLY A 418 6.14 20.31 -2.92
N PHE A 419 6.12 20.08 -1.62
CA PHE A 419 7.12 20.55 -0.69
C PHE A 419 7.65 19.36 0.11
N SER A 420 8.94 19.36 0.42
CA SER A 420 9.53 18.29 1.21
C SER A 420 10.52 18.81 2.23
N PHE A 421 10.67 18.06 3.31
CA PHE A 421 11.72 18.25 4.30
C PHE A 421 12.48 16.96 4.54
N ASN A 422 13.80 17.05 4.67
CA ASN A 422 14.66 15.87 4.79
C ASN A 422 14.85 15.39 6.23
N ASN A 423 15.06 16.34 7.16
CA ASN A 423 15.34 16.03 8.54
C ASN A 423 14.03 15.96 9.34
N PHE A 424 13.75 14.81 9.95
CA PHE A 424 12.56 14.60 10.77
C PHE A 424 12.60 15.39 12.09
N SER A 425 12.35 16.70 12.03
CA SER A 425 12.30 17.58 13.20
C SER A 425 11.26 18.69 13.05
N GLY A 426 10.79 19.20 14.19
CA GLY A 426 9.74 20.20 14.22
C GLY A 426 10.15 21.51 13.54
N TYR A 427 11.44 21.87 13.66
CA TYR A 427 12.02 23.01 12.95
C TYR A 427 11.84 22.90 11.43
N TRP A 428 12.21 21.76 10.83
CA TRP A 428 12.16 21.61 9.37
C TRP A 428 10.74 21.45 8.84
N LEU A 429 9.86 20.77 9.60
CA LEU A 429 8.43 20.74 9.30
C LEU A 429 7.86 22.16 9.27
N THR A 430 8.04 22.92 10.36
CA THR A 430 7.50 24.27 10.50
C THR A 430 8.10 25.25 9.48
N TRP A 431 9.40 25.14 9.17
CA TRP A 431 10.04 25.96 8.15
C TRP A 431 9.44 25.70 6.75
N THR A 432 9.34 24.43 6.35
CA THR A 432 8.80 24.04 5.04
C THR A 432 7.33 24.42 4.92
N PHE A 433 6.57 24.27 6.01
CA PHE A 433 5.18 24.70 6.09
C PHE A 433 5.05 26.20 5.82
N LYS A 434 5.86 27.04 6.49
CA LYS A 434 5.84 28.49 6.28
C LYS A 434 6.25 28.89 4.87
N GLU A 435 7.22 28.21 4.25
CA GLU A 435 7.59 28.46 2.85
C GLU A 435 6.44 28.14 1.90
N ALA A 436 5.70 27.05 2.13
CA ALA A 436 4.51 26.72 1.34
C ALA A 436 3.41 27.79 1.50
N LEU A 437 3.14 28.24 2.74
CA LEU A 437 2.16 29.31 2.99
C LEU A 437 2.58 30.63 2.35
N LYS A 438 3.86 30.96 2.40
CA LYS A 438 4.42 32.17 1.79
C LYS A 438 4.24 32.13 0.28
N LEU A 439 4.57 31.02 -0.38
CA LEU A 439 4.37 30.88 -1.83
C LEU A 439 2.88 31.00 -2.18
N TYR A 440 2.01 30.35 -1.41
CA TYR A 440 0.57 30.44 -1.58
C TYR A 440 0.07 31.89 -1.50
N ALA A 441 0.62 32.71 -0.59
CA ALA A 441 0.21 34.10 -0.41
C ALA A 441 0.81 35.05 -1.47
N ASP A 442 2.10 34.92 -1.73
CA ASP A 442 2.89 35.90 -2.48
C ASP A 442 2.84 35.68 -4.00
N ASP A 443 2.71 34.43 -4.47
CA ASP A 443 2.86 34.09 -5.89
C ASP A 443 1.83 33.04 -6.36
N LYS A 444 0.65 33.53 -6.74
CA LYS A 444 -0.45 32.70 -7.26
C LYS A 444 -0.16 32.07 -8.62
N GLU A 445 0.68 32.70 -9.44
CA GLU A 445 1.03 32.16 -10.77
C GLU A 445 1.92 30.94 -10.63
N VAL A 446 2.95 31.02 -9.78
CA VAL A 446 3.80 29.85 -9.47
C VAL A 446 2.99 28.77 -8.76
N TRP A 447 2.14 29.13 -7.79
CA TRP A 447 1.28 28.14 -7.13
C TRP A 447 0.43 27.35 -8.12
N LYS A 448 -0.26 28.05 -9.04
CA LYS A 448 -1.07 27.42 -10.09
C LYS A 448 -0.22 26.52 -10.98
N SER A 449 0.96 26.97 -11.38
CA SER A 449 1.90 26.16 -12.18
C SER A 449 2.30 24.86 -11.47
N LEU A 450 2.53 24.89 -10.15
CA LEU A 450 2.81 23.68 -9.37
C LEU A 450 1.61 22.73 -9.31
N GLN A 451 0.39 23.26 -9.19
CA GLN A 451 -0.84 22.45 -9.23
C GLN A 451 -0.98 21.76 -10.59
N GLU A 452 -0.76 22.48 -11.69
CA GLU A 452 -0.77 21.92 -13.05
C GLU A 452 0.29 20.82 -13.20
N GLN A 453 1.53 21.07 -12.79
CA GLN A 453 2.62 20.09 -12.81
C GLN A 453 2.29 18.82 -11.99
N ALA A 454 1.69 18.99 -10.82
CA ALA A 454 1.26 17.88 -9.96
C ALA A 454 0.16 17.05 -10.63
N MET A 455 -0.85 17.69 -11.25
CA MET A 455 -1.95 17.03 -11.94
C MET A 455 -1.51 16.32 -13.24
N GLU A 456 -0.38 16.73 -13.82
CA GLU A 456 0.21 16.14 -15.03
C GLU A 456 1.04 14.88 -14.77
N LYS A 457 1.47 14.63 -13.53
CA LYS A 457 2.19 13.39 -13.21
C LYS A 457 1.27 12.18 -13.39
N ASP A 458 1.73 11.24 -14.21
CA ASP A 458 1.03 9.97 -14.41
C ASP A 458 1.43 8.97 -13.32
N PHE A 459 0.53 8.81 -12.34
CA PHE A 459 0.60 7.78 -11.31
C PHE A 459 -0.38 6.62 -11.58
N SER A 460 -0.77 6.38 -12.83
CA SER A 460 -1.66 5.28 -13.17
C SER A 460 -0.98 3.91 -13.00
N TRP A 461 -1.82 2.89 -12.80
CA TRP A 461 -1.36 1.50 -12.82
C TRP A 461 -0.88 1.03 -14.19
N ASP A 462 -1.17 1.73 -15.27
CA ASP A 462 -0.66 1.39 -16.60
C ASP A 462 0.87 1.64 -16.63
N THR A 463 1.33 2.78 -16.12
CA THR A 463 2.77 3.08 -15.97
C THR A 463 3.48 2.11 -15.01
N ALA A 464 2.89 1.83 -13.84
CA ALA A 464 3.48 0.87 -12.90
C ALA A 464 3.55 -0.56 -13.49
N SER A 465 2.50 -1.00 -14.18
CA SER A 465 2.44 -2.35 -14.78
C SER A 465 3.52 -2.59 -15.82
N LYS A 466 3.92 -1.56 -16.56
CA LYS A 466 5.00 -1.66 -17.54
C LYS A 466 6.33 -2.01 -16.86
N ALA A 467 6.65 -1.36 -15.75
CA ALA A 467 7.85 -1.67 -14.97
C ALA A 467 7.83 -3.12 -14.44
N TYR A 468 6.68 -3.62 -14.00
CA TYR A 468 6.51 -5.02 -13.62
C TYR A 468 6.66 -5.97 -14.82
N SER A 469 6.05 -5.65 -15.97
CA SER A 469 6.18 -6.44 -17.21
C SER A 469 7.64 -6.54 -17.66
N ASP A 470 8.38 -5.43 -17.65
CA ASP A 470 9.80 -5.41 -18.01
C ASP A 470 10.63 -6.27 -17.04
N LEU A 471 10.31 -6.22 -15.74
CA LEU A 471 10.93 -7.09 -14.73
C LEU A 471 10.64 -8.57 -14.99
N TYR A 472 9.38 -8.94 -15.24
CA TYR A 472 8.98 -10.31 -15.52
C TYR A 472 9.68 -10.83 -16.78
N GLN A 473 9.74 -10.02 -17.84
CA GLN A 473 10.40 -10.37 -19.08
C GLN A 473 11.92 -10.57 -18.88
N SER A 474 12.54 -9.89 -17.93
CA SER A 474 13.96 -10.08 -17.60
C SER A 474 14.27 -11.42 -16.90
N LEU A 475 13.25 -12.13 -16.41
CA LEU A 475 13.40 -13.42 -15.72
C LEU A 475 13.23 -14.62 -16.64
N LEU A 476 12.55 -14.43 -17.76
CA LEU A 476 12.27 -15.42 -18.80
C LEU A 476 13.38 -15.43 -19.85
#